data_AF-A0A256H6R0-F1
#
_entry.id   AF-A0A256H6R0-F1
#
_cell.length_a   1.000
_cell.length_b   1.000
_cell.length_c   1.000
_cell.angle_alpha   90.00
_cell.angle_beta   90.00
_cell.angle_gamma   90.00
#
_symmetry.space_group_name_H-M   'P 1'
#
loop_
_entity.id
_entity.type
_entity.pdbx_description
1 polymer ?
#
loop_
_entity_poly.entity_id
_entity_poly.type
_entity_poly.pdbx_seq_one_letter_code
_entity_poly.pdbx_strand_id
1 'polypeptide(L)'
;MTTNAKTAKKRTAVEYLSFGAKTAKRVAWEAWEFTIVGPHLVEVTNASYGFEKDDHTYTVGVEERNGLAVPAECDCPADMYHEEYDCKHKVALATIGGKTTLDAAGTFSPHLTPSGETETEIMAKKLKLDAGELETCPHGDPYCNAPENDNLACFDCFREET
;
A
#
# COMPACT_ATOMS: atom_id res chain seq x y z
N MET A 1 19.65 -25.90 -22.03
CA MET A 1 18.80 -24.70 -21.95
C MET A 1 17.40 -25.12 -22.31
N THR A 2 16.50 -25.24 -21.34
CA THR A 2 15.12 -25.69 -21.59
C THR A 2 14.22 -24.47 -21.64
N THR A 3 13.90 -24.03 -22.85
CA THR A 3 13.01 -22.89 -23.12
C THR A 3 11.55 -23.31 -22.91
N ASN A 4 10.92 -22.77 -21.87
CA ASN A 4 9.48 -22.92 -21.64
C ASN A 4 8.72 -21.79 -22.36
N ALA A 5 8.41 -22.00 -23.64
CA ALA A 5 7.46 -21.17 -24.37
C ALA A 5 6.04 -21.75 -24.22
N LYS A 6 5.14 -21.04 -23.53
CA LYS A 6 3.71 -20.85 -23.88
C LYS A 6 2.92 -20.14 -22.78
N THR A 7 1.94 -19.37 -23.24
CA THR A 7 1.15 -18.32 -22.57
C THR A 7 1.90 -17.01 -22.55
N ALA A 8 1.25 -15.90 -22.93
CA ALA A 8 1.75 -14.56 -22.64
C ALA A 8 1.81 -14.42 -21.11
N LYS A 9 2.86 -15.00 -20.52
CA LYS A 9 3.18 -14.93 -19.10
C LYS A 9 3.19 -13.45 -18.80
N LYS A 10 2.28 -12.99 -17.94
CA LYS A 10 2.35 -11.64 -17.38
C LYS A 10 3.77 -11.52 -16.82
N ARG A 11 4.64 -10.77 -17.52
CA ARG A 11 6.03 -10.59 -17.08
C ARG A 11 5.96 -10.03 -15.66
N THR A 12 6.69 -10.66 -14.74
CA THR A 12 6.74 -10.22 -13.34
C THR A 12 8.11 -9.64 -13.06
N ALA A 13 8.20 -8.74 -12.08
CA ALA A 13 9.47 -8.10 -11.72
C ALA A 13 10.56 -9.13 -11.37
N VAL A 14 10.15 -10.31 -10.88
CA VAL A 14 11.02 -11.45 -10.57
C VAL A 14 11.84 -11.92 -11.78
N GLU A 15 11.31 -11.81 -13.00
CA GLU A 15 12.02 -12.25 -14.22
C GLU A 15 13.23 -11.37 -14.57
N TYR A 16 13.34 -10.19 -13.94
CA TYR A 16 14.47 -9.28 -14.09
C TYR A 16 15.56 -9.48 -13.02
N LEU A 17 15.36 -10.40 -12.07
CA LEU A 17 16.28 -10.65 -10.98
C LEU A 17 17.03 -11.98 -11.16
N SER A 18 18.33 -11.97 -10.87
CA SER A 18 19.25 -13.11 -10.83
C SER A 18 19.45 -13.55 -9.38
N PHE A 19 18.89 -14.70 -8.97
CA PHE A 19 19.08 -15.21 -7.60
C PHE A 19 19.06 -16.74 -7.55
N GLY A 20 19.83 -17.28 -6.61
CA GLY A 20 19.92 -18.72 -6.37
C GLY A 20 18.81 -19.28 -5.47
N ALA A 21 18.71 -20.62 -5.44
CA ALA A 21 17.73 -21.33 -4.61
C ALA A 21 17.83 -21.03 -3.11
N LYS A 22 19.02 -20.70 -2.61
CA LYS A 22 19.23 -20.30 -1.20
C LYS A 22 18.51 -19.00 -0.89
N THR A 23 18.66 -17.98 -1.75
CA THR A 23 17.98 -16.69 -1.62
C THR A 23 16.46 -16.87 -1.72
N ALA A 24 16.00 -17.64 -2.70
CA ALA A 24 14.57 -17.94 -2.88
C ALA A 24 13.95 -18.57 -1.62
N LYS A 25 14.63 -19.55 -1.00
CA LYS A 25 14.17 -20.20 0.24
C LYS A 25 14.12 -19.22 1.41
N ARG A 26 15.13 -18.37 1.58
CA ARG A 26 15.16 -17.37 2.66
C ARG A 26 14.01 -16.39 2.52
N VAL A 27 13.79 -15.86 1.32
CA VAL A 27 12.66 -14.96 1.04
C VAL A 27 11.34 -15.62 1.40
N ALA A 28 11.13 -16.89 1.05
CA ALA A 28 9.91 -17.62 1.34
C ALA A 28 9.68 -17.96 2.83
N TRP A 29 10.73 -18.01 3.66
CA TRP A 29 10.63 -18.39 5.09
C TRP A 29 10.73 -17.21 6.05
N GLU A 30 11.30 -16.09 5.59
CA GLU A 30 11.42 -14.86 6.38
C GLU A 30 10.14 -14.03 6.28
N ALA A 31 9.88 -13.21 7.30
CA ALA A 31 8.79 -12.24 7.34
C ALA A 31 9.31 -10.88 6.85
N TRP A 32 8.46 -10.14 6.14
CA TRP A 32 8.84 -8.91 5.46
C TRP A 32 7.82 -7.80 5.68
N GLU A 33 8.31 -6.60 5.94
CA GLU A 33 7.54 -5.36 5.96
C GLU A 33 8.05 -4.45 4.83
N PHE A 34 7.14 -3.68 4.23
CA PHE A 34 7.44 -2.79 3.11
C PHE A 34 6.85 -1.41 3.38
N THR A 35 7.67 -0.37 3.33
CA THR A 35 7.25 1.02 3.53
C THR A 35 7.69 1.85 2.33
N ILE A 36 6.78 2.62 1.73
CA ILE A 36 7.14 3.54 0.64
C ILE A 36 7.64 4.82 1.30
N VAL A 37 8.94 5.08 1.15
CA VAL A 37 9.63 6.21 1.82
C VAL A 37 9.91 7.39 0.89
N GLY A 38 9.71 7.20 -0.41
CA GLY A 38 9.87 8.27 -1.39
C GLY A 38 9.52 7.82 -2.81
N PRO A 39 9.64 8.74 -3.79
CA PRO A 39 9.45 8.40 -5.20
C PRO A 39 10.43 7.30 -5.56
N HIS A 40 9.91 6.16 -6.04
CA HIS A 40 10.73 5.02 -6.43
C HIS A 40 11.57 4.40 -5.30
N LEU A 41 11.27 4.68 -4.03
CA LEU A 41 12.02 4.17 -2.89
C LEU A 41 11.11 3.38 -1.95
N VAL A 42 11.50 2.13 -1.70
CA VAL A 42 10.82 1.24 -0.75
C VAL A 42 11.80 0.80 0.31
N GLU A 43 11.49 1.11 1.55
CA GLU A 43 12.15 0.52 2.70
C GLU A 43 11.63 -0.92 2.89
N VAL A 44 12.57 -1.86 2.92
CA VAL A 44 12.32 -3.30 3.01
C VAL A 44 12.93 -3.80 4.31
N THR A 45 12.07 -4.23 5.24
CA THR A 45 12.47 -4.68 6.57
C THR A 45 12.27 -6.18 6.71
N ASN A 46 13.29 -6.87 7.22
CA ASN A 46 13.18 -8.28 7.57
C ASN A 46 12.62 -8.45 8.99
N ALA A 47 11.30 -8.61 9.10
CA ALA A 47 10.61 -8.73 10.38
C ALA A 47 10.92 -10.03 11.14
N SER A 48 11.57 -11.03 10.52
CA SER A 48 12.00 -12.23 11.24
C SER A 48 13.07 -11.97 12.31
N TYR A 49 13.74 -10.82 12.27
CA TYR A 49 14.69 -10.40 13.30
C TYR A 49 14.01 -9.82 14.56
N GLY A 50 12.68 -9.73 14.59
CA GLY A 50 11.94 -9.32 15.78
C GLY A 50 12.31 -7.90 16.21
N PHE A 51 12.82 -7.75 17.43
CA PHE A 51 13.22 -6.44 17.97
C PHE A 51 14.46 -5.85 17.29
N GLU A 52 15.25 -6.65 16.56
CA GLU A 52 16.43 -6.22 15.80
C GLU A 52 16.10 -5.96 14.32
N LYS A 53 14.80 -5.88 13.96
CA LYS A 53 14.37 -5.68 12.57
C LYS A 53 14.85 -4.35 12.00
N ASP A 54 15.03 -3.33 12.84
CA ASP A 54 15.48 -2.01 12.41
C ASP A 54 16.91 -2.06 11.85
N ASP A 55 17.78 -2.92 12.40
CA ASP A 55 19.13 -3.18 11.86
C ASP A 55 19.11 -4.01 10.55
N HIS A 56 17.93 -4.52 10.18
CA HIS A 56 17.67 -5.34 9.00
C HIS A 56 16.66 -4.67 8.07
N THR A 57 16.73 -3.33 8.03
CA THR A 57 15.93 -2.45 7.20
C THR A 57 16.82 -1.78 6.17
N TYR A 58 16.43 -1.89 4.90
CA TYR A 58 17.23 -1.46 3.76
C TYR A 58 16.35 -0.78 2.72
N THR A 59 16.86 0.27 2.09
CA THR A 59 16.16 0.97 1.01
C THR A 59 16.44 0.29 -0.31
N VAL A 60 15.36 -0.02 -1.03
CA VAL A 60 15.39 -0.58 -2.38
C VAL A 60 14.85 0.45 -3.36
N GLY A 61 15.67 0.79 -4.35
CA GLY A 61 15.27 1.62 -5.49
C GLY A 61 14.45 0.81 -6.50
N VAL A 62 13.41 1.42 -7.06
CA VAL A 62 12.48 0.82 -8.02
C VAL A 62 12.52 1.59 -9.34
N GLU A 63 12.86 0.92 -10.43
CA GLU A 63 12.89 1.54 -11.75
C GLU A 63 11.88 0.92 -12.71
N GLU A 64 11.47 1.67 -13.73
CA GLU A 64 10.61 1.13 -14.78
C GLU A 64 11.44 0.47 -15.88
N ARG A 65 11.20 -0.83 -16.12
CA ARG A 65 11.76 -1.59 -17.24
C ARG A 65 10.64 -2.16 -18.09
N ASN A 66 10.51 -1.67 -19.33
CA ASN A 66 9.48 -2.11 -20.29
C ASN A 66 8.04 -1.95 -19.74
N GLY A 67 7.73 -0.82 -19.08
CA GLY A 67 6.41 -0.57 -18.51
C GLY A 67 6.10 -1.37 -17.24
N LEU A 68 7.13 -1.93 -16.60
CA LEU A 68 7.02 -2.68 -15.36
C LEU A 68 7.98 -2.12 -14.33
N ALA A 69 7.48 -1.79 -13.14
CA ALA A 69 8.31 -1.43 -12.00
C ALA A 69 9.11 -2.65 -11.50
N VAL A 70 10.41 -2.51 -11.34
CA VAL A 70 11.36 -3.57 -11.00
C VAL A 70 12.37 -3.06 -9.95
N PRO A 71 12.71 -3.85 -8.92
CA PRO A 71 13.81 -3.51 -8.02
C PRO A 71 15.14 -3.34 -8.77
N ALA A 72 15.78 -2.19 -8.64
CA ALA A 72 16.99 -1.81 -9.38
C ALA A 72 18.26 -1.94 -8.53
N GLU A 73 18.24 -1.36 -7.33
CA GLU A 73 19.38 -1.26 -6.41
C GLU A 73 18.92 -1.39 -4.96
N CYS A 74 19.81 -1.84 -4.08
CA CYS A 74 19.57 -1.90 -2.64
C CYS A 74 20.79 -1.41 -1.86
N ASP A 75 20.59 -0.66 -0.78
CA ASP A 75 21.66 -0.19 0.11
C ASP A 75 22.25 -1.27 1.05
N CYS A 76 21.78 -2.53 0.93
CA CYS A 76 22.28 -3.61 1.77
C CYS A 76 23.68 -4.08 1.34
N PRO A 77 24.50 -4.62 2.28
CA PRO A 77 25.84 -5.11 1.96
C PRO A 77 25.89 -6.16 0.85
N ALA A 78 24.84 -6.99 0.71
CA ALA A 78 24.80 -8.01 -0.32
C ALA A 78 24.73 -7.43 -1.73
N ASP A 79 24.02 -6.32 -1.93
CA ASP A 79 23.90 -5.67 -3.24
C ASP A 79 25.13 -4.80 -3.53
N MET A 80 25.64 -4.09 -2.51
CA MET A 80 26.82 -3.21 -2.65
C MET A 80 28.11 -3.94 -3.03
N TYR A 81 28.30 -5.18 -2.57
CA TYR A 81 29.55 -5.93 -2.75
C TYR A 81 29.44 -7.13 -3.68
N HIS A 82 28.23 -7.50 -4.13
CA HIS A 82 28.01 -8.64 -5.01
C HIS A 82 27.03 -8.31 -6.15
N GLU A 83 27.57 -7.97 -7.32
CA GLU A 83 26.77 -7.56 -8.49
C GLU A 83 26.17 -8.73 -9.30
N GLU A 84 26.66 -9.96 -9.09
CA GLU A 84 26.22 -11.14 -9.89
C GLU A 84 24.82 -11.64 -9.50
N TYR A 85 24.43 -11.47 -8.23
CA TYR A 85 23.18 -11.97 -7.69
C TYR A 85 22.44 -10.88 -6.93
N ASP A 86 21.15 -10.73 -7.24
CA ASP A 86 20.26 -9.84 -6.52
C ASP A 86 20.09 -10.27 -5.06
N CYS A 87 20.20 -9.28 -4.18
CA CYS A 87 20.04 -9.48 -2.75
C CYS A 87 18.62 -9.95 -2.40
N LYS A 88 18.49 -10.54 -1.21
CA LYS A 88 17.18 -11.03 -0.73
C LYS A 88 16.12 -9.93 -0.62
N HIS A 89 16.50 -8.66 -0.41
CA HIS A 89 15.57 -7.53 -0.30
C HIS A 89 14.89 -7.23 -1.64
N LYS A 90 15.64 -7.18 -2.74
CA LYS A 90 15.10 -7.04 -4.10
C LYS A 90 14.17 -8.20 -4.45
N VAL A 91 14.59 -9.42 -4.14
CA VAL A 91 13.78 -10.62 -4.40
C VAL A 91 12.51 -10.62 -3.55
N ALA A 92 12.58 -10.25 -2.26
CA ALA A 92 11.41 -10.14 -1.38
C ALA A 92 10.45 -9.05 -1.86
N LEU A 93 10.95 -7.89 -2.27
CA LEU A 93 10.11 -6.82 -2.83
C LEU A 93 9.40 -7.29 -4.11
N ALA A 94 10.09 -7.97 -5.02
CA ALA A 94 9.48 -8.45 -6.26
C ALA A 94 8.49 -9.61 -6.07
N THR A 95 8.68 -10.45 -5.04
CA THR A 95 7.87 -11.67 -4.83
C THR A 95 6.75 -11.48 -3.81
N ILE A 96 7.02 -10.85 -2.68
CA ILE A 96 6.09 -10.72 -1.55
C ILE A 96 5.41 -9.35 -1.57
N GLY A 97 6.17 -8.26 -1.74
CA GLY A 97 5.57 -6.93 -1.99
C GLY A 97 4.83 -6.90 -3.33
N GLY A 98 5.43 -7.53 -4.34
CA GLY A 98 4.83 -7.78 -5.64
C GLY A 98 4.49 -6.49 -6.40
N LYS A 99 3.60 -6.63 -7.39
CA LYS A 99 3.22 -5.52 -8.27
C LYS A 99 2.61 -4.34 -7.51
N THR A 100 1.83 -4.61 -6.46
CA THR A 100 1.15 -3.56 -5.69
C THR A 100 2.14 -2.58 -5.08
N THR A 101 3.14 -3.07 -4.34
CA THR A 101 4.14 -2.22 -3.69
C THR A 101 5.02 -1.52 -4.73
N LEU A 102 5.42 -2.22 -5.79
CA LEU A 102 6.26 -1.67 -6.86
C LEU A 102 5.57 -0.53 -7.63
N ASP A 103 4.30 -0.71 -8.01
CA ASP A 103 3.53 0.32 -8.70
C ASP A 103 3.24 1.51 -7.78
N ALA A 104 2.94 1.25 -6.50
CA ALA A 104 2.69 2.30 -5.52
C ALA A 104 3.95 3.16 -5.29
N ALA A 105 5.15 2.55 -5.25
CA ALA A 105 6.40 3.28 -5.17
C ALA A 105 6.66 4.12 -6.44
N GLY A 106 6.35 3.59 -7.64
CA GLY A 106 6.51 4.30 -8.90
C GLY A 106 5.50 5.42 -9.14
N THR A 107 4.35 5.37 -8.48
CA THR A 107 3.30 6.42 -8.55
C THR A 107 3.37 7.40 -7.37
N PHE A 108 4.28 7.17 -6.43
CA PHE A 108 4.43 8.00 -5.24
C PHE A 108 4.74 9.44 -5.64
N SER A 109 3.85 10.36 -5.24
CA SER A 109 4.00 11.79 -5.43
C SER A 109 4.30 12.44 -4.08
N PRO A 110 5.43 13.16 -3.93
CA PRO A 110 5.82 13.77 -2.65
C PRO A 110 4.92 14.93 -2.20
N HIS A 111 3.90 15.29 -3.01
CA HIS A 111 2.97 16.38 -2.76
C HIS A 111 1.87 16.08 -1.72
N LEU A 112 1.90 14.93 -1.07
CA LEU A 112 1.11 14.69 0.14
C LEU A 112 1.88 15.24 1.36
N THR A 113 2.16 16.55 1.38
CA THR A 113 1.97 17.21 2.68
C THR A 113 0.50 16.96 3.03
N PRO A 114 0.15 16.54 4.26
CA PRO A 114 -1.18 16.78 4.73
C PRO A 114 -1.33 18.30 4.80
N SER A 115 -1.62 18.94 3.66
CA SER A 115 -2.38 20.17 3.69
C SER A 115 -3.58 19.80 4.53
N GLY A 116 -3.80 20.50 5.64
CA GLY A 116 -4.88 20.21 6.59
C GLY A 116 -6.29 20.33 6.00
N GLU A 117 -6.42 20.22 4.68
CA GLU A 117 -7.66 20.11 3.94
C GLU A 117 -7.90 18.63 3.65
N THR A 118 -8.69 18.03 4.53
CA THR A 118 -9.21 16.68 4.38
C THR A 118 -9.97 16.55 3.04
N GLU A 119 -9.94 15.38 2.39
CA GLU A 119 -10.77 15.11 1.19
C GLU A 119 -12.26 15.44 1.42
N THR A 120 -12.70 15.43 2.68
CA THR A 120 -14.02 15.88 3.13
C THR A 120 -14.26 17.38 2.91
N GLU A 121 -13.26 18.26 3.07
CA GLU A 121 -13.42 19.71 2.79
C GLU A 121 -13.53 19.99 1.28
N ILE A 122 -12.79 19.27 0.44
CA ILE A 122 -12.86 19.42 -1.02
C ILE A 122 -14.19 18.90 -1.57
N MET A 123 -14.67 17.76 -1.03
CA MET A 123 -16.00 17.21 -1.36
C MET A 123 -17.13 18.13 -0.87
N ALA A 124 -17.03 18.68 0.34
CA ALA A 124 -18.01 19.61 0.90
C ALA A 124 -18.11 20.91 0.07
N LYS A 125 -16.99 21.42 -0.46
CA LYS A 125 -16.98 22.65 -1.26
C LYS A 125 -17.61 22.47 -2.66
N LYS A 126 -17.67 21.22 -3.15
CA LYS A 126 -18.23 20.88 -4.48
C LYS A 126 -19.73 20.53 -4.44
N LEU A 127 -20.25 20.18 -3.26
CA LEU A 127 -21.67 19.84 -3.03
C LEU A 127 -22.47 21.07 -2.54
N LYS A 128 -22.54 22.13 -3.35
CA LYS A 128 -23.65 23.09 -3.22
C LYS A 128 -24.78 22.63 -4.12
N LEU A 129 -25.63 21.75 -3.59
CA LEU A 129 -26.97 21.54 -4.14
C LEU A 129 -27.95 22.47 -3.42
N ASP A 130 -28.83 23.08 -4.18
CA ASP A 130 -29.90 23.95 -3.71
C ASP A 130 -30.89 23.14 -2.86
N ALA A 131 -30.65 23.09 -1.55
CA ALA A 131 -31.54 22.43 -0.60
C ALA A 131 -32.83 23.25 -0.43
N GLY A 132 -33.94 22.67 -0.89
CA GLY A 132 -35.29 23.13 -0.61
C GLY A 132 -35.69 22.95 0.86
N GLU A 133 -36.79 23.62 1.22
CA GLU A 133 -37.30 23.87 2.57
C GLU A 133 -37.44 22.63 3.49
N LEU A 134 -37.12 22.84 4.77
CA LEU A 134 -36.92 21.87 5.84
C LEU A 134 -38.26 21.33 6.42
N GLU A 135 -38.62 20.09 6.13
CA GLU A 135 -39.62 19.35 6.92
C GLU A 135 -38.89 18.62 8.07
N THR A 136 -39.22 18.97 9.32
CA THR A 136 -38.60 18.41 10.53
C THR A 136 -39.11 16.98 10.80
N CYS A 137 -38.23 16.04 11.19
CA CYS A 137 -38.65 14.68 11.57
C CYS A 137 -39.66 14.76 12.73
N PRO A 138 -40.84 14.11 12.65
CA PRO A 138 -41.91 14.23 13.65
C PRO A 138 -41.64 13.53 15.00
N HIS A 139 -40.45 12.96 15.22
CA HIS A 139 -40.06 12.26 16.46
C HIS A 139 -39.38 13.18 17.48
N GLY A 140 -39.94 14.37 17.72
CA GLY A 140 -39.52 15.30 18.78
C GLY A 140 -39.85 14.82 20.20
N ASP A 141 -39.57 13.56 20.52
CA ASP A 141 -39.71 13.01 21.87
C ASP A 141 -38.43 13.35 22.67
N PRO A 142 -38.52 13.87 23.91
CA PRO A 142 -37.35 14.27 24.71
C PRO A 142 -36.43 13.10 25.11
N TYR A 143 -36.87 11.85 24.91
CA TYR A 143 -36.10 10.64 25.22
C TYR A 143 -35.55 9.95 23.96
N CYS A 144 -35.85 10.46 22.76
CA CYS A 144 -35.30 9.99 21.49
C CYS A 144 -34.76 11.17 20.68
N ASN A 145 -33.45 11.37 20.70
CA ASN A 145 -32.82 12.33 19.80
C ASN A 145 -32.78 11.73 18.39
N ALA A 146 -33.45 12.37 17.44
CA ALA A 146 -33.24 12.10 16.02
C ALA A 146 -31.78 12.44 15.66
N PRO A 147 -31.16 11.74 14.69
CA PRO A 147 -29.83 12.11 14.23
C PRO A 147 -29.86 13.53 13.66
N GLU A 148 -28.92 14.39 14.08
CA GLU A 148 -28.74 15.77 13.56
C GLU A 148 -28.25 15.81 12.09
N ASN A 149 -28.41 14.71 11.35
CA ASN A 149 -27.91 14.55 9.98
C ASN A 149 -29.06 14.20 9.04
N ASP A 150 -29.33 15.13 8.14
CA ASP A 150 -30.41 15.07 7.13
C ASP A 150 -30.25 13.94 6.09
N ASN A 151 -29.13 13.20 6.11
CA ASN A 151 -28.87 12.05 5.23
C ASN A 151 -29.24 10.69 5.84
N LEU A 152 -29.67 10.67 7.10
CA LEU A 152 -30.14 9.45 7.74
C LEU A 152 -31.67 9.44 7.73
N ALA A 153 -32.26 8.31 7.31
CA ALA A 153 -33.70 8.14 7.46
C ALA A 153 -34.09 8.32 8.93
N CYS A 154 -35.25 8.93 9.21
CA CYS A 154 -35.77 8.94 10.57
C CYS A 154 -35.95 7.46 11.00
N PHE A 155 -35.24 7.03 12.04
CA PHE A 155 -35.35 5.66 12.56
C PHE A 155 -36.47 5.59 13.59
N ASP A 156 -37.15 4.45 13.68
CA ASP A 156 -38.13 4.20 14.73
C ASP A 156 -37.47 4.19 16.10
N CYS A 157 -38.06 4.92 17.06
CA CYS A 157 -37.65 4.87 18.46
C CYS A 157 -37.80 3.46 19.01
N PHE A 158 -36.69 2.86 19.45
CA PHE A 158 -36.75 1.62 20.22
C PHE A 158 -36.92 1.94 21.71
N ARG A 159 -38.00 1.42 22.32
CA ARG A 159 -38.16 1.36 23.78
C ARG A 159 -38.26 -0.11 24.17
N GLU A 160 -37.49 -0.52 25.19
CA GLU A 160 -37.69 -1.82 25.82
C GLU A 160 -39.02 -1.80 26.58
N GLU A 161 -39.94 -2.70 26.22
CA GLU A 161 -41.14 -2.94 27.02
C GLU A 161 -40.71 -3.63 28.31
N THR A 162 -41.06 -3.03 29.46
CA THR A 162 -40.91 -3.65 30.79
C THR A 162 -42.25 -4.17 31.27
#